data_AF-A0A1I7UXN3-F1
#
_entry.id   AF-A0A1I7UXN3-F1
#
_cell.length_a   1.000
_cell.length_b   1.000
_cell.length_c   1.000
_cell.angle_alpha   90.00
_cell.angle_beta   90.00
_cell.angle_gamma   90.00
#
_symmetry.space_group_name_H-M   'P 1'
#
loop_
_entity.id
_entity.type
_entity.pdbx_description
1 polymer ?
#
loop_
_entity_poly.entity_id
_entity_poly.type
_entity_poly.pdbx_seq_one_letter_code
_entity_poly.pdbx_strand_id
1 'polypeptide(L)'
;MILVEETAPISFPDLTSAGNCHAECNGGCTESNSAASCFACKHLTQTLRNKGGSGFKCVQKCDDTYYLDGDKCKMCSSHCHTCTKSEVCETCPGSLLLIDVDNMPHYDHGKCVESCPPGLVADYESNLVQAKCIWRKDLCGDGYYINAVGKCDLCDSACETCTAPGPMSCEKCASGYGKGSIGYCRPCCAPGAGQSWQCEDCSKPDPELSKSSEVYSGFGWMFWITVITIGGFGLCACKKCFNETKGSNVEYAPLPHYNATNGSVNLGVNSDDEDEDDVFVNVPASQTV
;
A
#
# COMPACT_ATOMS: atom_id res chain seq x y z
N MET A 1 -23.82 31.79 -26.95
CA MET A 1 -24.90 31.09 -26.23
C MET A 1 -24.80 29.62 -26.61
N ILE A 2 -24.45 28.77 -25.65
CA ILE A 2 -24.23 27.34 -25.85
C ILE A 2 -25.62 26.67 -25.77
N LEU A 3 -26.02 25.98 -26.83
CA LEU A 3 -27.25 25.20 -26.88
C LEU A 3 -27.10 24.00 -25.93
N VAL A 4 -27.94 23.96 -24.90
CA VAL A 4 -28.10 22.78 -24.04
C VAL A 4 -28.96 21.80 -24.82
N GLU A 5 -28.39 20.66 -25.18
CA GLU A 5 -29.07 19.57 -25.86
C GLU A 5 -30.03 18.89 -24.87
N GLU A 6 -31.32 19.15 -25.03
CA GLU A 6 -32.40 18.55 -24.25
C GLU A 6 -32.58 17.09 -24.69
N THR A 7 -32.09 16.16 -23.87
CA THR A 7 -32.19 14.72 -24.13
C THR A 7 -33.62 14.25 -23.90
N ALA A 8 -34.19 13.58 -24.90
CA ALA A 8 -35.57 13.10 -24.89
C ALA A 8 -35.83 12.07 -23.76
N PRO A 9 -37.04 12.06 -23.15
CA PRO A 9 -37.37 11.12 -22.10
C PRO A 9 -37.37 9.68 -22.63
N ILE A 10 -36.66 8.82 -21.91
CA ILE A 10 -36.52 7.39 -22.19
C ILE A 10 -37.86 6.72 -21.86
N SER A 11 -38.74 6.59 -22.85
CA SER A 11 -40.06 5.97 -22.70
C SER A 11 -39.95 4.45 -22.71
N PHE A 12 -39.96 3.82 -21.54
CA PHE A 12 -40.25 2.39 -21.43
C PHE A 12 -41.77 2.17 -21.57
N PRO A 13 -42.23 1.21 -22.39
CA PRO A 13 -43.64 1.06 -22.76
C PRO A 13 -44.63 0.72 -21.63
N ASP A 14 -44.18 0.57 -20.38
CA ASP A 14 -45.01 0.21 -19.22
C ASP A 14 -44.85 1.13 -17.99
N LEU A 15 -44.09 2.24 -18.09
CA LEU A 15 -43.81 3.11 -16.94
C LEU A 15 -44.22 4.55 -17.22
N THR A 16 -45.33 4.99 -16.62
CA THR A 16 -45.73 6.40 -16.61
C THR A 16 -44.89 7.15 -15.58
N SER A 17 -44.14 8.17 -16.03
CA SER A 17 -43.40 9.05 -15.11
C SER A 17 -44.36 9.86 -14.25
N ALA A 18 -44.07 9.94 -12.96
CA ALA A 18 -44.68 10.93 -12.06
C ALA A 18 -44.27 12.35 -12.49
N GLY A 19 -45.10 13.34 -12.14
CA GLY A 19 -44.77 14.77 -12.29
C GLY A 19 -43.82 15.26 -11.19
N ASN A 20 -43.05 16.32 -11.46
CA ASN A 20 -42.07 16.91 -10.54
C ASN A 20 -41.01 15.92 -10.04
N CYS A 21 -40.25 15.32 -10.96
CA CYS A 21 -39.12 14.46 -10.60
C CYS A 21 -37.96 15.24 -9.96
N HIS A 22 -37.12 14.54 -9.20
CA HIS A 22 -35.90 15.12 -8.64
C HIS A 22 -34.94 15.60 -9.76
N ALA A 23 -34.20 16.68 -9.52
CA ALA A 23 -33.32 17.30 -10.53
C ALA A 23 -32.19 16.37 -11.04
N GLU A 24 -31.87 15.35 -10.25
CA GLU A 24 -30.87 14.32 -10.59
C GLU A 24 -31.44 13.14 -11.40
N CYS A 25 -32.77 13.07 -11.59
CA CYS A 25 -33.39 12.03 -12.41
C CYS A 25 -33.23 12.36 -13.91
N ASN A 26 -32.94 11.32 -14.70
CA ASN A 26 -33.00 11.36 -16.15
C ASN A 26 -34.04 10.35 -16.66
N GLY A 27 -34.85 10.74 -17.64
CA GLY A 27 -35.85 9.86 -18.26
C GLY A 27 -37.13 9.61 -17.46
N GLY A 28 -37.29 10.21 -16.27
CA GLY A 28 -38.51 10.14 -15.46
C GLY A 28 -38.31 9.50 -14.07
N CYS A 29 -39.40 9.43 -13.31
CA CYS A 29 -39.40 8.92 -11.94
C CYS A 29 -40.73 8.21 -11.59
N THR A 30 -40.68 7.29 -10.63
CA THR A 30 -41.86 6.61 -10.09
C THR A 30 -42.55 7.41 -8.99
N GLU A 31 -41.81 8.24 -8.25
CA GLU A 31 -42.31 9.11 -7.18
C GLU A 31 -41.81 10.55 -7.38
N SER A 32 -42.66 11.53 -7.07
CA SER A 32 -42.32 12.95 -7.17
C SER A 32 -41.28 13.35 -6.12
N ASN A 33 -40.36 14.25 -6.49
CA ASN A 33 -39.28 14.81 -5.65
C ASN A 33 -38.35 13.78 -4.97
N SER A 34 -38.33 12.51 -5.41
CA SER A 34 -37.46 11.47 -4.85
C SER A 34 -36.25 11.21 -5.75
N ALA A 35 -35.05 11.36 -5.21
CA ALA A 35 -33.80 10.99 -5.88
C ALA A 35 -33.56 9.47 -5.94
N ALA A 36 -34.33 8.68 -5.19
CA ALA A 36 -34.20 7.21 -5.11
C ALA A 36 -35.25 6.46 -5.95
N SER A 37 -36.11 7.21 -6.65
CA SER A 37 -37.22 6.69 -7.46
C SER A 37 -37.08 7.12 -8.93
N CYS A 38 -35.88 7.45 -9.37
CA CYS A 38 -35.58 7.81 -10.77
C CYS A 38 -35.45 6.54 -11.64
N PHE A 39 -35.78 6.62 -12.93
CA PHE A 39 -35.51 5.52 -13.87
C PHE A 39 -34.02 5.45 -14.27
N ALA A 40 -33.38 6.60 -14.46
CA ALA A 40 -31.94 6.73 -14.65
C ALA A 40 -31.41 7.97 -13.92
N CYS A 41 -30.11 8.01 -13.66
CA CYS A 41 -29.46 9.17 -13.06
C CYS A 41 -28.83 10.06 -14.12
N LYS A 42 -28.82 11.36 -13.86
CA LYS A 42 -28.12 12.35 -14.68
C LYS A 42 -26.60 12.30 -14.49
N HIS A 43 -26.15 12.17 -13.23
CA HIS A 43 -24.73 12.15 -12.87
C HIS A 43 -24.33 10.78 -12.32
N LEU A 44 -24.41 10.58 -11.00
CA LEU A 44 -23.90 9.37 -10.34
C LEU A 44 -25.03 8.51 -9.79
N THR A 45 -24.80 7.20 -9.78
CA THR A 45 -25.68 6.21 -9.15
C THR A 45 -25.06 5.72 -7.83
N GLN A 46 -25.77 5.90 -6.72
CA GLN A 46 -25.32 5.42 -5.41
C GLN A 46 -26.20 4.27 -4.91
N THR A 47 -25.56 3.15 -4.61
CA THR A 47 -26.25 1.94 -4.14
C THR A 47 -26.80 2.12 -2.72
N LEU A 48 -28.02 1.65 -2.46
CA LEU A 48 -28.66 1.76 -1.15
C LEU A 48 -28.58 0.44 -0.37
N ARG A 49 -28.03 0.51 0.85
CA ARG A 49 -27.86 -0.67 1.74
C ARG A 49 -29.18 -1.31 2.17
N ASN A 50 -30.24 -0.52 2.31
CA ASN A 50 -31.51 -0.94 2.92
C ASN A 50 -32.56 -1.48 1.93
N LYS A 51 -32.27 -1.49 0.62
CA LYS A 51 -33.22 -1.87 -0.44
C LYS A 51 -32.71 -3.06 -1.26
N GLY A 52 -32.61 -4.23 -0.61
CA GLY A 52 -32.60 -5.57 -1.25
C GLY A 52 -31.75 -5.75 -2.53
N GLY A 53 -30.61 -5.07 -2.65
CA GLY A 53 -29.70 -5.19 -3.79
C GLY A 53 -30.08 -4.47 -5.09
N SER A 54 -31.26 -3.85 -5.19
CA SER A 54 -31.72 -3.17 -6.43
C SER A 54 -32.04 -1.68 -6.28
N GLY A 55 -32.01 -1.13 -5.06
CA GLY A 55 -32.21 0.30 -4.84
C GLY A 55 -30.96 1.13 -5.13
N PHE A 56 -31.12 2.19 -5.91
CA PHE A 56 -30.12 3.24 -6.07
C PHE A 56 -30.73 4.62 -5.78
N LYS A 57 -29.86 5.59 -5.53
CA LYS A 57 -30.22 7.01 -5.54
C LYS A 57 -29.31 7.78 -6.48
N CYS A 58 -29.86 8.81 -7.11
CA CYS A 58 -29.11 9.70 -7.99
C CYS A 58 -28.51 10.84 -7.17
N VAL A 59 -27.21 11.05 -7.33
CA VAL A 59 -26.45 12.07 -6.60
C VAL A 59 -25.49 12.80 -7.55
N GLN A 60 -25.18 14.06 -7.25
CA GLN A 60 -24.15 14.81 -7.97
C GLN A 60 -22.74 14.39 -7.53
N LYS A 61 -22.58 14.07 -6.25
CA LYS A 61 -21.33 13.61 -5.62
C LYS A 61 -21.67 12.43 -4.72
N CYS A 62 -20.78 11.45 -4.64
CA CYS A 62 -20.92 10.35 -3.68
C CYS A 62 -20.94 10.91 -2.25
N ASP A 63 -21.85 10.39 -1.42
CA ASP A 63 -21.84 10.69 0.01
C ASP A 63 -20.58 10.13 0.70
N ASP A 64 -20.34 10.60 1.91
CA ASP A 64 -19.43 9.97 2.87
C ASP A 64 -19.79 8.48 3.02
N THR A 65 -18.80 7.62 3.25
CA THR A 65 -18.86 6.14 3.18
C THR A 65 -18.96 5.53 1.79
N TYR A 66 -18.90 6.33 0.73
CA TYR A 66 -18.82 5.85 -0.65
C TYR A 66 -17.63 6.45 -1.38
N TYR A 67 -17.05 5.66 -2.29
CA TYR A 67 -16.03 6.09 -3.23
C TYR A 67 -16.54 6.02 -4.66
N LEU A 68 -15.97 6.86 -5.52
CA LEU A 68 -16.32 6.93 -6.93
C LEU A 68 -15.61 5.80 -7.70
N ASP A 69 -16.38 4.96 -8.38
CA ASP A 69 -15.88 3.94 -9.29
C ASP A 69 -16.61 4.05 -10.64
N GLY A 70 -16.03 4.83 -11.56
CA GLY A 70 -16.71 5.28 -12.77
C GLY A 70 -17.91 6.18 -12.43
N ASP A 71 -19.09 5.85 -12.96
CA ASP A 71 -20.34 6.60 -12.69
C ASP A 71 -21.14 6.02 -11.50
N LYS A 72 -20.51 5.15 -10.71
CA LYS A 72 -21.14 4.45 -9.58
C LYS A 72 -20.44 4.80 -8.29
N CYS A 73 -21.22 5.14 -7.27
CA CYS A 73 -20.74 5.28 -5.90
C CYS A 73 -20.82 3.92 -5.21
N LYS A 74 -19.65 3.34 -4.94
CA LYS A 74 -19.49 2.07 -4.22
C LYS A 74 -19.20 2.33 -2.75
N MET A 75 -19.69 1.46 -1.89
CA MET A 75 -19.52 1.61 -0.45
C MET A 75 -18.08 1.27 -0.03
N CYS A 76 -17.54 2.06 0.90
CA CYS A 76 -16.28 1.79 1.60
C CYS A 76 -16.40 0.54 2.49
N SER A 77 -15.27 -0.02 2.90
CA SER A 77 -15.26 -1.03 3.97
C SER A 77 -15.89 -0.46 5.25
N SER A 78 -16.50 -1.32 6.06
CA SER A 78 -17.11 -0.93 7.34
C SER A 78 -16.14 -0.30 8.34
N HIS A 79 -14.84 -0.44 8.09
CA HIS A 79 -13.77 0.13 8.92
C HIS A 79 -13.32 1.53 8.47
N CYS A 80 -13.88 2.06 7.38
CA CYS A 80 -13.57 3.41 6.88
C CYS A 80 -14.78 4.33 7.03
N HIS A 81 -14.53 5.62 7.26
CA HIS A 81 -15.56 6.66 7.16
C HIS A 81 -15.60 7.25 5.75
N THR A 82 -14.46 7.69 5.21
CA THR A 82 -14.29 8.02 3.79
C THR A 82 -13.16 7.16 3.22
N CYS A 83 -13.20 6.90 1.91
CA CYS A 83 -12.22 6.04 1.26
C CYS A 83 -12.02 6.42 -0.20
N THR A 84 -10.84 6.14 -0.73
CA THR A 84 -10.55 6.25 -2.17
C THR A 84 -10.84 4.93 -2.89
N LYS A 85 -10.72 3.81 -2.17
CA LYS A 85 -11.02 2.44 -2.62
C LYS A 85 -11.69 1.68 -1.48
N SER A 86 -12.29 0.53 -1.77
CA SER A 86 -13.00 -0.28 -0.76
C SER A 86 -12.21 -0.51 0.53
N GLU A 87 -10.89 -0.73 0.45
CA GLU A 87 -10.02 -1.05 1.60
C GLU A 87 -9.05 0.07 1.99
N VAL A 88 -9.00 1.17 1.24
CA VAL A 88 -8.06 2.28 1.49
C VAL A 88 -8.85 3.47 2.03
N CYS A 89 -8.86 3.60 3.35
CA CYS A 89 -9.52 4.69 4.05
C CYS A 89 -8.75 6.01 3.90
N GLU A 90 -9.48 7.11 3.80
CA GLU A 90 -8.96 8.49 3.92
C GLU A 90 -9.27 9.07 5.31
N THR A 91 -10.38 8.65 5.91
CA THR A 91 -10.75 8.96 7.29
C THR A 91 -11.30 7.74 7.98
N CYS A 92 -11.09 7.68 9.28
CA CYS A 92 -11.51 6.57 10.12
C CYS A 92 -12.78 6.93 10.91
N PRO A 93 -13.64 5.95 11.19
CA PRO A 93 -14.78 6.18 12.05
C PRO A 93 -14.33 6.38 13.51
N GLY A 94 -14.92 7.37 14.19
CA GLY A 94 -14.70 7.61 15.62
C GLY A 94 -13.31 8.15 15.94
N SER A 95 -12.65 7.56 16.94
CA SER A 95 -11.34 7.99 17.45
C SER A 95 -10.19 7.07 17.01
N LEU A 96 -10.39 6.28 15.95
CA LEU A 96 -9.36 5.42 15.39
C LEU A 96 -8.28 6.25 14.69
N LEU A 97 -7.06 5.72 14.63
CA LEU A 97 -5.89 6.30 13.97
C LEU A 97 -5.77 5.78 12.54
N LEU A 98 -5.50 6.66 11.58
CA LEU A 98 -5.26 6.29 10.19
C LEU A 98 -3.78 6.03 9.94
N ILE A 99 -3.42 4.88 9.35
CA ILE A 99 -2.05 4.61 8.92
C ILE A 99 -1.77 5.40 7.63
N ASP A 100 -0.95 6.44 7.74
CA ASP A 100 -0.60 7.38 6.65
C ASP A 100 0.90 7.32 6.36
N VAL A 101 1.33 6.21 5.77
CA VAL A 101 2.74 5.99 5.40
C VAL A 101 2.83 5.36 4.02
N ASP A 102 3.45 6.08 3.10
CA ASP A 102 3.78 5.60 1.76
C ASP A 102 4.91 4.56 1.82
N ASN A 103 4.86 3.55 0.94
CA ASN A 103 5.96 2.62 0.65
C ASN A 103 6.42 1.70 1.80
N MET A 104 5.53 1.22 2.66
CA MET A 104 5.84 0.03 3.47
C MET A 104 5.35 -1.25 2.77
N PRO A 105 6.22 -2.23 2.47
CA PRO A 105 5.77 -3.52 1.90
C PRO A 105 4.91 -4.36 2.87
N HIS A 106 4.72 -3.92 4.11
CA HIS A 106 4.07 -4.68 5.17
C HIS A 106 2.99 -3.92 5.97
N TYR A 107 2.80 -2.61 5.76
CA TYR A 107 1.75 -1.87 6.45
C TYR A 107 0.73 -1.36 5.45
N ASP A 108 -0.52 -1.73 5.70
CA ASP A 108 -1.67 -1.38 4.89
C ASP A 108 -1.96 0.12 5.01
N HIS A 109 -1.30 0.93 4.16
CA HIS A 109 -1.64 2.33 4.01
C HIS A 109 -3.17 2.47 3.86
N GLY A 110 -3.75 3.39 4.63
CA GLY A 110 -5.19 3.61 4.62
C GLY A 110 -5.99 2.63 5.49
N LYS A 111 -5.36 1.89 6.42
CA LYS A 111 -6.10 1.16 7.46
C LYS A 111 -6.28 2.00 8.73
N CYS A 112 -7.42 1.74 9.39
CA CYS A 112 -7.79 2.34 10.65
C CYS A 112 -7.48 1.40 11.82
N VAL A 113 -6.77 1.88 12.83
CA VAL A 113 -6.32 1.09 13.98
C VAL A 113 -6.53 1.84 15.29
N GLU A 114 -6.70 1.13 16.40
CA GLU A 114 -6.83 1.75 17.74
C GLU A 114 -5.48 2.25 18.29
N SER A 115 -4.38 1.66 17.86
CA SER A 115 -3.03 2.00 18.30
C SER A 115 -2.03 1.80 17.18
N CYS A 116 -1.04 2.69 17.07
CA CYS A 116 -0.05 2.60 16.01
C CYS A 116 0.86 1.38 16.19
N PRO A 117 1.18 0.67 15.09
CA PRO A 117 2.09 -0.46 15.12
C PRO A 117 3.54 -0.04 15.43
N PRO A 118 4.43 -0.98 15.80
CA PRO A 118 5.82 -0.66 16.12
C PRO A 118 6.54 0.02 14.95
N GLY A 119 7.20 1.14 15.25
CA GLY A 119 7.91 1.98 14.26
C GLY A 119 7.14 3.24 13.85
N LEU A 120 5.83 3.26 14.08
CA LEU A 120 4.99 4.45 13.88
C LEU A 120 4.65 5.10 15.23
N VAL A 121 4.33 6.39 15.17
CA VAL A 121 3.88 7.19 16.30
C VAL A 121 2.56 7.86 15.96
N ALA A 122 1.70 8.03 16.96
CA ALA A 122 0.43 8.71 16.78
C ALA A 122 0.66 10.21 16.74
N ASP A 123 0.25 10.81 15.64
CA ASP A 123 0.20 12.25 15.43
C ASP A 123 -1.24 12.74 15.61
N TYR A 124 -1.42 13.49 16.69
CA TYR A 124 -2.69 14.11 17.05
C TYR A 124 -2.74 15.60 16.69
N GLU A 125 -1.63 16.18 16.24
CA GLU A 125 -1.47 17.64 16.13
C GLU A 125 -1.41 18.11 14.69
N SER A 126 -0.76 17.38 13.78
CA SER A 126 -0.59 17.86 12.39
C SER A 126 -1.88 17.82 11.56
N ASN A 127 -2.89 17.06 11.99
CA ASN A 127 -4.16 16.98 11.29
C ASN A 127 -5.35 17.09 12.25
N LEU A 128 -6.09 18.20 12.13
CA LEU A 128 -7.26 18.52 12.95
C LEU A 128 -8.48 17.66 12.65
N VAL A 129 -8.52 16.98 11.49
CA VAL A 129 -9.66 16.19 11.02
C VAL A 129 -9.53 14.73 11.43
N GLN A 130 -8.32 14.17 11.37
CA GLN A 130 -8.05 12.76 11.59
C GLN A 130 -6.65 12.57 12.15
N ALA A 131 -6.55 11.96 13.33
CA ALA A 131 -5.26 11.56 13.90
C ALA A 131 -4.65 10.41 13.09
N LYS A 132 -3.33 10.45 12.90
CA LYS A 132 -2.61 9.56 11.98
C LYS A 132 -1.49 8.81 12.66
N CYS A 133 -1.15 7.65 12.13
CA CYS A 133 0.09 6.95 12.44
C CYS A 133 1.11 7.30 11.37
N ILE A 134 2.14 8.05 11.76
CA ILE A 134 3.22 8.49 10.88
C ILE A 134 4.56 7.97 11.39
N TRP A 135 5.61 8.09 10.59
CA TRP A 135 6.95 7.74 11.07
C TRP A 135 7.40 8.67 12.18
N ARG A 136 8.16 8.11 13.11
CA ARG A 136 8.80 8.87 14.20
C ARG A 136 9.58 10.08 13.68
N LYS A 137 10.31 9.94 12.56
CA LYS A 137 11.07 11.04 11.96
C LYS A 137 10.19 12.19 11.43
N ASP A 138 8.96 11.88 11.01
CA ASP A 138 8.07 12.84 10.37
C ASP A 138 7.24 13.63 11.38
N LEU A 139 7.19 13.18 12.64
CA LEU A 139 6.42 13.85 13.70
C LEU A 139 6.89 15.27 13.98
N CYS A 140 8.20 15.52 13.97
CA CYS A 140 8.75 16.82 14.36
C CYS A 140 9.05 17.75 13.18
N GLY A 141 8.89 17.30 11.94
CA GLY A 141 9.28 18.07 10.76
C GLY A 141 10.78 18.39 10.73
N ASP A 142 11.21 19.05 9.66
CA ASP A 142 12.61 19.45 9.49
C ASP A 142 13.00 20.53 10.53
N GLY A 143 14.23 20.44 11.05
CA GLY A 143 14.76 21.36 12.07
C GLY A 143 14.40 21.02 13.52
N TYR A 144 13.65 19.93 13.76
CA TYR A 144 13.35 19.45 15.11
C TYR A 144 13.60 17.95 15.25
N TYR A 145 13.80 17.49 16.47
CA TYR A 145 13.96 16.08 16.81
C TYR A 145 13.07 15.71 18.01
N ILE A 146 12.77 14.42 18.15
CA ILE A 146 12.01 13.92 19.29
C ILE A 146 12.94 13.70 20.48
N ASN A 147 12.70 14.40 21.58
CA ASN A 147 13.43 14.23 22.83
C ASN A 147 13.01 12.96 23.58
N ALA A 148 13.70 12.65 24.69
CA ALA A 148 13.41 11.47 25.52
C ALA A 148 11.98 11.45 26.12
N VAL A 149 11.29 12.60 26.12
CA VAL A 149 9.92 12.78 26.65
C VAL A 149 8.88 12.65 25.53
N GLY A 150 9.29 12.49 24.27
CA GLY A 150 8.39 12.37 23.12
C GLY A 150 7.91 13.71 22.56
N LYS A 151 8.57 14.83 22.92
CA LYS A 151 8.27 16.17 22.39
C LYS A 151 9.30 16.61 21.35
N CYS A 152 8.88 17.48 20.45
CA CYS A 152 9.74 18.07 19.43
C CYS A 152 10.57 19.22 19.99
N ASP A 153 11.88 19.05 20.02
CA ASP A 153 12.85 20.08 20.41
C ASP A 153 13.67 20.53 19.18
N LEU A 154 14.15 21.77 19.21
CA LEU A 154 14.86 22.38 18.10
C LEU A 154 16.25 21.75 17.90
N CYS A 155 16.63 21.52 16.64
CA CYS A 155 17.97 21.13 16.25
C CYS A 155 19.02 22.22 16.53
N ASP A 156 20.30 21.84 16.50
CA ASP A 156 21.39 22.82 16.50
C ASP A 156 21.34 23.69 15.23
N SER A 157 21.72 24.97 15.37
CA SER A 157 21.77 25.93 14.26
C SER A 157 22.66 25.50 13.08
N ALA A 158 23.61 24.60 13.29
CA ALA A 158 24.45 24.04 12.24
C ALA A 158 23.71 23.03 11.33
N CYS A 159 22.47 22.67 11.67
CA CYS A 159 21.79 21.50 11.14
C CYS A 159 20.42 21.84 10.57
N GLU A 160 20.14 21.28 9.39
CA GLU A 160 18.82 21.38 8.75
C GLU A 160 17.89 20.28 9.28
N THR A 161 18.41 19.05 9.42
CA THR A 161 17.70 17.94 10.06
C THR A 161 18.60 17.25 11.09
N CYS A 162 18.04 16.82 12.22
CA CYS A 162 18.78 16.15 13.29
C CYS A 162 17.96 15.04 13.96
N THR A 163 18.67 14.11 14.60
CA THR A 163 18.08 12.98 15.35
C THR A 163 18.17 13.14 16.87
N ALA A 164 19.03 14.05 17.33
CA ALA A 164 19.32 14.29 18.74
C ALA A 164 19.88 15.72 18.91
N PRO A 165 20.04 16.20 20.16
CA PRO A 165 20.57 17.54 20.40
C PRO A 165 22.05 17.66 20.02
N GLY A 166 22.43 18.85 19.55
CA GLY A 166 23.81 19.24 19.28
C GLY A 166 24.27 18.97 17.84
N PRO A 167 25.45 19.50 17.46
CA PRO A 167 25.92 19.52 16.08
C PRO A 167 26.35 18.13 15.55
N MET A 168 26.46 17.14 16.44
CA MET A 168 26.92 15.78 16.14
C MET A 168 25.83 14.82 15.68
N SER A 169 24.56 15.17 15.88
CA SER A 169 23.42 14.31 15.58
C SER A 169 22.67 14.75 14.32
N CYS A 170 23.39 15.39 13.41
CA CYS A 170 22.81 16.04 12.24
C CYS A 170 22.84 15.10 11.05
N GLU A 171 21.68 14.91 10.42
CA GLU A 171 21.56 14.13 9.20
C GLU A 171 21.93 14.98 7.99
N LYS A 172 21.39 16.21 7.93
CA LYS A 172 21.73 17.22 6.92
C LYS A 172 22.22 18.49 7.59
N CYS A 173 23.30 19.05 7.02
CA CYS A 173 23.85 20.31 7.50
C CYS A 173 23.09 21.50 6.92
N ALA A 174 22.93 22.55 7.73
CA ALA A 174 22.34 23.80 7.30
C ALA A 174 23.21 24.47 6.21
N SER A 175 22.62 25.41 5.48
CA SER A 175 23.36 26.20 4.48
C SER A 175 24.58 26.88 5.09
N GLY A 176 25.75 26.67 4.49
CA GLY A 176 27.02 27.18 5.03
C GLY A 176 27.71 26.24 6.04
N TYR A 177 27.22 25.00 6.18
CA TYR A 177 27.85 23.93 6.95
C TYR A 177 28.03 22.66 6.10
N GLY A 178 29.02 21.80 6.45
CA GLY A 178 29.27 20.52 5.78
C GLY A 178 29.68 19.40 6.75
N LYS A 179 29.36 18.14 6.39
CA LYS A 179 29.58 16.91 7.18
C LYS A 179 30.74 16.06 6.62
N GLY A 180 31.80 16.71 6.15
CA GLY A 180 32.84 16.06 5.34
C GLY A 180 33.67 15.00 6.08
N SER A 181 34.42 15.38 7.13
CA SER A 181 35.52 14.55 7.64
C SER A 181 35.30 13.90 9.01
N ILE A 182 34.40 14.44 9.85
CA ILE A 182 34.28 14.04 11.27
C ILE A 182 32.83 13.67 11.66
N GLY A 183 31.91 13.58 10.70
CA GLY A 183 30.54 13.11 10.93
C GLY A 183 29.63 14.11 11.67
N TYR A 184 30.05 15.37 11.85
CA TYR A 184 29.24 16.46 12.40
C TYR A 184 29.36 17.74 11.57
N CYS A 185 28.35 18.60 11.62
CA CYS A 185 28.26 19.79 10.76
C CYS A 185 29.19 20.91 11.24
N ARG A 186 30.04 21.40 10.33
CA ARG A 186 31.00 22.50 10.61
C ARG A 186 30.90 23.58 9.54
N PRO A 187 31.18 24.85 9.89
CA PRO A 187 31.04 25.96 8.96
C PRO A 187 31.96 25.78 7.74
N CYS A 188 31.49 26.21 6.57
CA CYS A 188 32.26 26.14 5.34
C CYS A 188 33.50 27.03 5.41
N CYS A 189 34.62 26.54 4.88
CA CYS A 189 35.83 27.34 4.75
C CYS A 189 35.61 28.53 3.81
N ALA A 190 36.23 29.67 4.13
CA ALA A 190 36.32 30.79 3.20
C ALA A 190 37.08 30.34 1.92
N PRO A 191 36.72 30.86 0.74
CA PRO A 191 37.32 30.44 -0.52
C PRO A 191 38.85 30.66 -0.49
N GLY A 192 39.60 29.56 -0.65
CA GLY A 192 41.07 29.55 -0.60
C GLY A 192 41.69 29.15 0.73
N ALA A 193 40.90 28.90 1.78
CA ALA A 193 41.39 28.29 3.01
C ALA A 193 41.46 26.75 2.86
N GLY A 194 42.63 26.16 3.14
CA GLY A 194 42.79 24.71 3.18
C GLY A 194 41.99 24.07 4.31
N GLN A 195 41.68 22.78 4.16
CA GLN A 195 40.97 21.98 5.17
C GLN A 195 41.63 22.15 6.54
N SER A 196 40.83 22.50 7.56
CA SER A 196 41.31 22.66 8.94
C SER A 196 40.31 22.03 9.91
N TRP A 197 40.72 21.80 11.15
CA TRP A 197 39.81 21.36 12.22
C TRP A 197 38.73 22.40 12.60
N GLN A 198 38.75 23.60 11.98
CA GLN A 198 37.81 24.69 12.25
C GLN A 198 36.79 24.97 11.14
N CYS A 199 37.11 24.71 9.87
CA CYS A 199 36.14 24.76 8.75
C CYS A 199 36.20 23.55 7.79
N GLU A 200 35.10 23.30 7.07
CA GLU A 200 34.96 22.18 6.11
C GLU A 200 34.80 22.63 4.66
N ASP A 201 35.22 21.79 3.70
CA ASP A 201 35.05 22.08 2.27
C ASP A 201 33.67 21.63 1.79
N CYS A 202 32.74 22.58 1.72
CA CYS A 202 31.36 22.36 1.28
C CYS A 202 31.20 22.26 -0.24
N SER A 203 32.30 22.30 -1.00
CA SER A 203 32.28 22.18 -2.47
C SER A 203 32.07 20.74 -2.95
N LYS A 204 32.07 19.76 -2.03
CA LYS A 204 31.84 18.33 -2.33
C LYS A 204 30.53 17.86 -1.69
N PRO A 205 29.64 17.16 -2.44
CA PRO A 205 28.41 16.61 -1.89
C PRO A 205 28.70 15.50 -0.87
N ASP A 206 27.75 15.29 0.05
CA ASP A 206 27.87 14.31 1.13
C ASP A 206 28.26 12.92 0.61
N PRO A 207 29.26 12.25 1.23
CA PRO A 207 29.74 10.95 0.78
C PRO A 207 28.66 9.85 0.86
N GLU A 208 27.63 10.01 1.69
CA GLU A 208 26.53 9.03 1.80
C GLU A 208 25.66 8.93 0.53
N LEU A 209 25.63 9.96 -0.32
CA LEU A 209 24.87 9.96 -1.58
C LEU A 209 25.70 9.52 -2.80
N SER A 210 26.93 9.04 -2.59
CA SER A 210 27.79 8.57 -3.68
C SER A 210 27.85 7.05 -3.84
N LYS A 211 27.19 6.28 -2.96
CA LYS A 211 27.27 4.82 -2.97
C LYS A 211 26.26 4.11 -3.88
N SER A 212 25.39 4.83 -4.60
CA SER A 212 24.37 4.21 -5.48
C SER A 212 24.71 4.23 -6.98
N SER A 213 25.93 4.62 -7.37
CA SER A 213 26.24 4.85 -8.80
C SER A 213 27.60 4.29 -9.23
N GLU A 214 28.04 3.17 -8.68
CA GLU A 214 29.03 2.32 -9.37
C GLU A 214 28.27 1.19 -10.06
N VAL A 215 27.72 1.51 -11.24
CA VAL A 215 27.22 0.51 -12.18
C VAL A 215 28.41 -0.38 -12.56
N TYR A 216 28.40 -1.59 -12.00
CA TYR A 216 29.30 -2.69 -12.29
C TYR A 216 29.36 -2.94 -13.82
N SER A 217 30.35 -2.33 -14.49
CA SER A 217 30.68 -2.53 -15.91
C SER A 217 31.38 -3.89 -16.16
N GLY A 218 30.86 -4.97 -15.56
CA GLY A 218 31.52 -6.27 -15.54
C GLY A 218 30.61 -7.49 -15.65
N PHE A 219 29.29 -7.36 -15.46
CA PHE A 219 28.38 -8.52 -15.50
C PHE A 219 27.77 -8.81 -16.87
N GLY A 220 27.92 -7.90 -17.85
CA GLY A 220 27.41 -8.13 -19.21
C GLY A 220 28.06 -9.34 -19.88
N TRP A 221 29.36 -9.55 -19.69
CA TRP A 221 30.09 -10.62 -20.39
C TRP A 221 29.74 -12.02 -19.88
N MET A 222 29.45 -12.15 -18.58
CA MET A 222 29.06 -13.44 -17.99
C MET A 222 27.68 -13.89 -18.48
N PHE A 223 26.76 -12.96 -18.73
CA PHE A 223 25.43 -13.27 -19.27
C PHE A 223 25.49 -13.75 -20.73
N TRP A 224 26.40 -13.19 -21.54
CA TRP A 224 26.59 -13.67 -22.92
C TRP A 224 27.26 -15.04 -22.98
N ILE A 225 28.20 -15.33 -22.06
CA ILE A 225 28.84 -16.65 -21.97
C ILE A 225 27.82 -17.73 -21.55
N THR A 226 26.92 -17.43 -20.60
CA THR A 226 25.87 -18.38 -20.19
C THR A 226 24.83 -18.60 -21.30
N VAL A 227 24.44 -17.56 -22.04
CA VAL A 227 23.51 -17.71 -23.18
C VAL A 227 24.14 -18.50 -24.33
N ILE A 228 25.43 -18.31 -24.62
CA ILE A 228 26.14 -19.06 -25.69
C ILE A 228 26.32 -20.54 -25.31
N THR A 229 26.61 -20.84 -24.03
CA THR A 229 26.71 -22.23 -23.56
C THR A 229 25.34 -22.93 -23.57
N ILE A 230 24.27 -22.28 -23.11
CA ILE A 230 22.92 -22.86 -23.14
C ILE A 230 22.42 -23.02 -24.58
N GLY A 231 22.71 -22.06 -25.48
CA GLY A 231 22.37 -22.16 -26.90
C GLY A 231 23.15 -23.25 -27.66
N GLY A 232 24.42 -23.47 -27.29
CA GLY A 232 25.26 -24.51 -27.85
C GLY A 232 24.85 -25.93 -27.43
N PHE A 233 24.46 -26.11 -26.15
CA PHE A 233 23.98 -27.41 -25.65
C PHE A 233 22.52 -27.70 -26.02
N GLY A 234 21.67 -26.67 -26.15
CA GLY A 234 20.26 -26.80 -26.54
C GLY A 234 20.05 -27.33 -27.97
N LEU A 235 20.92 -26.97 -28.91
CA LEU A 235 20.85 -27.48 -30.29
C LEU A 235 21.26 -28.96 -30.39
N CYS A 236 22.08 -29.47 -29.48
CA CYS A 236 22.43 -30.88 -29.41
C CYS A 236 21.35 -31.75 -28.73
N ALA A 237 20.63 -31.21 -27.74
CA ALA A 237 19.55 -31.92 -27.05
C ALA A 237 18.26 -32.01 -27.90
N CYS A 238 17.90 -30.95 -28.65
CA CYS A 238 16.69 -30.95 -29.47
C CYS A 238 16.73 -31.94 -30.65
N LYS A 239 17.92 -32.29 -31.17
CA LYS A 239 18.05 -33.28 -32.24
C LYS A 239 17.87 -34.74 -31.74
N LYS A 240 18.00 -34.97 -30.43
CA LYS A 240 17.82 -36.30 -29.81
C LYS A 240 16.41 -36.51 -29.24
N CYS A 241 15.70 -35.44 -28.84
CA CYS A 241 14.35 -35.53 -28.27
C CYS A 241 13.21 -35.47 -29.30
N PHE A 242 13.44 -35.01 -30.54
CA PHE A 242 12.35 -34.94 -31.54
C PHE A 242 11.98 -36.29 -32.19
N ASN A 243 12.71 -37.37 -31.86
CA ASN A 243 12.45 -38.69 -32.45
C ASN A 243 11.57 -39.61 -31.59
N GLU A 244 11.12 -39.14 -30.41
CA GLU A 244 10.18 -39.89 -29.56
C GLU A 244 9.00 -39.03 -29.12
N THR A 245 8.28 -38.46 -30.08
CA THR A 245 6.93 -37.95 -29.81
C THR A 245 5.93 -39.10 -29.92
N LYS A 246 5.66 -39.79 -28.81
CA LYS A 246 4.37 -40.49 -28.65
C LYS A 246 3.96 -40.60 -27.19
N GLY A 247 3.15 -39.63 -26.78
CA GLY A 247 2.08 -39.82 -25.80
C GLY A 247 2.45 -39.60 -24.34
N SER A 248 1.99 -38.48 -23.77
CA SER A 248 1.42 -38.49 -22.42
C SER A 248 0.48 -37.30 -22.26
N ASN A 249 -0.74 -37.60 -21.79
CA ASN A 249 -1.70 -36.61 -21.31
C ASN A 249 -1.13 -35.91 -20.08
N VAL A 250 -1.44 -34.62 -19.92
CA VAL A 250 -1.12 -33.86 -18.71
C VAL A 250 -2.28 -34.03 -17.74
N GLU A 251 -2.03 -34.77 -16.67
CA GLU A 251 -2.97 -34.96 -15.57
C GLU A 251 -2.83 -33.78 -14.60
N TYR A 252 -3.92 -33.03 -14.39
CA TYR A 252 -3.94 -31.89 -13.47
C TYR A 252 -3.99 -32.39 -12.02
N ALA A 253 -3.05 -31.93 -11.19
CA ALA A 253 -3.06 -32.19 -9.74
C ALA A 253 -4.12 -31.29 -9.04
N PRO A 254 -5.04 -31.85 -8.23
CA PRO A 254 -6.00 -31.05 -7.47
C PRO A 254 -5.38 -30.44 -6.21
N LEU A 255 -5.80 -29.21 -5.89
CA LEU A 255 -5.43 -28.47 -4.67
C LEU A 255 -5.97 -29.15 -3.39
N PRO A 256 -5.25 -29.12 -2.27
CA PRO A 256 -5.67 -29.79 -1.04
C PRO A 256 -6.84 -29.04 -0.36
N HIS A 257 -7.90 -29.78 -0.04
CA HIS A 257 -8.99 -29.32 0.81
C HIS A 257 -8.59 -29.38 2.28
N TYR A 258 -8.72 -28.27 3.00
CA TYR A 258 -8.57 -28.20 4.45
C TYR A 258 -9.93 -28.51 5.13
N ASN A 259 -9.94 -29.37 6.15
CA ASN A 259 -11.14 -29.62 6.97
C ASN A 259 -10.87 -29.22 8.42
N ALA A 260 -11.60 -28.22 8.90
CA ALA A 260 -11.30 -27.42 10.08
C ALA A 260 -11.78 -28.00 11.43
N THR A 261 -11.92 -29.32 11.55
CA THR A 261 -12.47 -29.92 12.78
C THR A 261 -11.44 -30.67 13.64
N ASN A 262 -10.40 -31.30 13.08
CA ASN A 262 -9.47 -32.13 13.87
C ASN A 262 -7.96 -31.84 13.67
N GLY A 263 -7.57 -30.74 13.01
CA GLY A 263 -6.18 -30.25 13.06
C GLY A 263 -5.06 -31.16 12.53
N SER A 264 -5.36 -32.23 11.79
CA SER A 264 -4.37 -33.13 11.19
C SER A 264 -4.30 -32.96 9.67
N VAL A 265 -3.08 -32.79 9.13
CA VAL A 265 -2.82 -32.73 7.68
C VAL A 265 -2.51 -34.16 7.20
N ASN A 266 -3.40 -34.76 6.42
CA ASN A 266 -3.11 -36.05 5.79
C ASN A 266 -2.32 -35.81 4.50
N LEU A 267 -1.00 -36.00 4.56
CA LEU A 267 -0.20 -36.17 3.34
C LEU A 267 -0.37 -37.63 2.91
N GLY A 268 -1.19 -37.86 1.89
CA GLY A 268 -1.23 -39.14 1.21
C GLY A 268 0.10 -39.39 0.51
N VAL A 269 0.98 -40.15 1.14
CA VAL A 269 2.16 -40.73 0.50
C VAL A 269 1.78 -42.15 0.13
N ASN A 270 1.52 -42.37 -1.16
CA ASN A 270 1.47 -43.71 -1.73
C ASN A 270 2.92 -44.14 -1.94
N SER A 271 3.42 -45.01 -1.07
CA SER A 271 4.64 -45.77 -1.29
C SER A 271 4.28 -47.22 -1.08
N ASP A 272 4.03 -47.90 -2.20
CA ASP A 272 4.12 -49.35 -2.26
C ASP A 272 5.61 -49.68 -2.07
N ASP A 273 5.95 -50.29 -0.95
CA ASP A 273 7.01 -51.29 -0.86
C ASP A 273 6.70 -52.15 0.38
N GLU A 274 6.62 -53.45 0.13
CA GLU A 274 6.41 -54.53 1.08
C GLU A 274 7.58 -54.57 2.08
N ASP A 275 7.29 -54.72 3.37
CA ASP A 275 7.94 -55.70 4.24
C ASP A 275 7.34 -55.59 5.67
N GLU A 276 6.93 -56.74 6.20
CA GLU A 276 6.45 -56.93 7.56
C GLU A 276 7.57 -56.65 8.57
N ASP A 277 7.27 -55.97 9.67
CA ASP A 277 7.72 -56.32 11.02
C ASP A 277 7.09 -55.39 12.07
N ASP A 278 6.23 -55.95 12.91
CA ASP A 278 5.67 -55.29 14.09
C ASP A 278 6.77 -54.94 15.10
N VAL A 279 6.99 -53.64 15.34
CA VAL A 279 7.74 -53.17 16.52
C VAL A 279 6.82 -52.30 17.38
N PHE A 280 6.23 -52.93 18.40
CA PHE A 280 5.62 -52.24 19.52
C PHE A 280 6.69 -51.48 20.33
N VAL A 281 6.53 -50.17 20.49
CA VAL A 281 7.08 -49.46 21.65
C VAL A 281 6.00 -48.60 22.29
N ASN A 282 5.60 -49.04 23.48
CA ASN A 282 4.68 -48.37 24.39
C ASN A 282 5.14 -46.94 24.73
N VAL A 283 4.22 -45.99 24.69
CA VAL A 283 4.33 -44.71 25.39
C VAL A 283 3.62 -44.86 26.75
N PRO A 284 4.28 -44.64 27.90
CA PRO A 284 3.58 -44.55 29.18
C PRO A 284 2.84 -43.22 29.28
N ALA A 285 1.57 -43.30 29.67
CA ALA A 285 0.71 -42.18 30.00
C ALA A 285 0.86 -41.74 31.47
N SER A 286 0.49 -40.48 31.72
CA SER A 286 0.15 -39.85 33.01
C SER A 286 1.36 -39.40 33.86
N GLN A 287 1.36 -38.27 34.56
CA GLN A 287 0.38 -37.72 35.53
C GLN A 287 0.54 -36.17 35.60
N THR A 288 -0.50 -35.33 35.51
CA THR A 288 -1.35 -34.80 36.60
C THR A 288 -0.80 -34.88 38.03
N VAL A 289 -0.30 -33.73 38.52
CA VAL A 289 -0.66 -33.13 39.83
C VAL A 289 -0.82 -31.63 39.59
#